data_AF-A0A7C9BGZ1-F1
#
_entry.id   AF-A0A7C9BGZ1-F1
#
_cell.length_a   1.000
_cell.length_b   1.000
_cell.length_c   1.000
_cell.angle_alpha   90.00
_cell.angle_beta   90.00
_cell.angle_gamma   90.00
#
_symmetry.space_group_name_H-M   'P 1'
#
loop_
_entity.id
_entity.type
_entity.pdbx_description
1 polymer ?
#
loop_
_entity_poly.entity_id
_entity_poly.type
_entity_poly.pdbx_seq_one_letter_code
_entity_poly.pdbx_strand_id
1 'polypeptide(L)'
;MLVVFLLLVFILRKFAWKPIIDGLNDREREIQSALDLAEETRAEMAKMKSDNEKLIAEANAARDKIIRDAKEASERMILEAKDKAIAEGQRMIESARETIHNEQHAAIAKMKEEVATLSLKIAEKVLHRELSDRSSQEKLIADLASSARLN
;
A
#
# COMPACT_ATOMS: atom_id res chain seq x y z
N MET A 1 -6.98 108.36 5.64
CA MET A 1 -6.14 107.18 5.91
C MET A 1 -6.87 106.07 6.68
N LEU A 2 -7.55 106.36 7.80
CA LEU A 2 -8.31 105.34 8.55
C LEU A 2 -9.42 104.63 7.74
N VAL A 3 -10.18 105.33 6.90
CA VAL A 3 -11.25 104.73 6.08
C VAL A 3 -10.70 103.70 5.09
N VAL A 4 -9.62 104.03 4.39
CA VAL A 4 -8.97 103.11 3.43
C VAL A 4 -8.36 101.90 4.14
N PHE A 5 -7.77 102.11 5.33
CA PHE A 5 -7.26 101.04 6.18
C PHE A 5 -8.37 100.08 6.62
N LEU A 6 -9.52 100.60 7.09
CA LEU A 6 -10.66 99.78 7.48
C LEU A 6 -11.26 98.99 6.31
N LEU A 7 -11.32 99.60 5.12
CA LEU A 7 -11.79 98.95 3.90
C LEU A 7 -10.86 97.80 3.48
N LEU A 8 -9.55 98.03 3.54
CA LEU A 8 -8.53 97.02 3.26
C LEU A 8 -8.56 95.87 4.28
N VAL A 9 -8.70 96.17 5.58
CA VAL A 9 -8.87 95.16 6.63
C VAL A 9 -10.15 94.35 6.42
N PHE A 10 -11.25 94.97 5.99
CA PHE A 10 -12.49 94.26 5.69
C PHE A 10 -12.34 93.29 4.50
N ILE A 11 -11.66 93.73 3.45
CA ILE A 11 -11.35 92.89 2.27
C ILE A 11 -10.43 91.74 2.67
N LEU A 12 -9.31 92.00 3.36
CA LEU A 12 -8.40 90.95 3.82
C LEU A 12 -9.07 89.97 4.77
N ARG A 13 -9.89 90.47 5.71
CA ARG A 13 -10.64 89.61 6.63
C ARG A 13 -11.60 88.69 5.89
N LYS A 14 -12.25 89.15 4.83
CA LYS A 14 -13.21 88.34 4.07
C LYS A 14 -12.54 87.38 3.08
N PHE A 15 -11.45 87.81 2.43
CA PHE A 15 -10.82 87.06 1.34
C PHE A 15 -9.61 86.22 1.76
N ALA A 16 -8.81 86.63 2.76
CA ALA A 16 -7.59 85.93 3.14
C ALA A 16 -7.81 84.89 4.26
N TRP A 17 -8.71 85.13 5.21
CA TRP A 17 -8.93 84.19 6.32
C TRP A 17 -9.53 82.86 5.88
N LYS A 18 -10.47 82.89 4.94
CA LYS A 18 -11.14 81.69 4.43
C LYS A 18 -10.15 80.67 3.81
N PRO A 19 -9.33 81.03 2.80
CA PRO A 19 -8.38 80.09 2.21
C PRO A 19 -7.26 79.64 3.18
N ILE A 20 -6.87 80.47 4.15
CA ILE A 20 -5.86 80.07 5.15
C ILE A 20 -6.40 78.99 6.09
N ILE A 21 -7.63 79.16 6.59
CA ILE A 21 -8.27 78.18 7.47
C ILE A 21 -8.62 76.91 6.69
N ASP A 22 -9.10 77.03 5.45
CA ASP A 22 -9.39 75.89 4.58
C ASP A 22 -8.11 75.07 4.33
N GLY A 23 -6.98 75.71 4.02
CA GLY A 23 -5.69 75.02 3.82
C GLY A 23 -5.12 74.37 5.09
N LEU A 24 -5.38 74.94 6.27
CA LEU A 24 -4.99 74.31 7.54
C LEU A 24 -5.86 73.08 7.83
N ASN A 25 -7.18 73.17 7.62
CA ASN A 25 -8.12 72.06 7.77
C ASN A 25 -7.82 70.93 6.76
N ASP A 26 -7.45 71.25 5.53
CA ASP A 26 -7.02 70.27 4.53
C ASP A 26 -5.80 69.49 5.01
N ARG A 27 -4.79 70.20 5.53
CA ARG A 27 -3.57 69.57 6.06
C ARG A 27 -3.85 68.73 7.30
N GLU A 28 -4.70 69.20 8.20
CA GLU A 28 -5.13 68.43 9.37
C GLU A 28 -5.83 67.13 8.95
N ARG A 29 -6.75 67.20 7.98
CA ARG A 29 -7.43 66.02 7.42
C ARG A 29 -6.46 65.04 6.76
N GLU A 30 -5.50 65.54 5.98
CA GLU A 30 -4.50 64.70 5.32
C GLU A 30 -3.62 63.97 6.33
N ILE A 31 -3.16 64.66 7.39
CA ILE A 31 -2.37 64.07 8.46
C ILE A 31 -3.20 63.02 9.21
N GLN A 32 -4.45 63.34 9.57
CA GLN A 32 -5.31 62.40 10.27
C GLN A 32 -5.56 61.15 9.41
N SER A 33 -5.87 61.33 8.13
CA SER A 33 -6.09 60.21 7.21
C SER A 33 -4.82 59.36 7.02
N ALA A 34 -3.64 59.98 6.96
CA ALA A 34 -2.38 59.25 6.85
C ALA A 34 -2.05 58.47 8.14
N LEU A 35 -2.38 59.01 9.31
CA LEU A 35 -2.23 58.33 10.60
C LEU A 35 -3.20 57.15 10.72
N ASP A 36 -4.47 57.35 10.37
CA ASP A 36 -5.50 56.31 10.40
C ASP A 36 -5.12 55.15 9.46
N LEU A 37 -4.70 55.46 8.23
CA LEU A 37 -4.23 54.46 7.26
C LEU A 37 -3.01 53.70 7.77
N ALA A 38 -2.06 54.38 8.42
CA ALA A 38 -0.88 53.75 8.97
C ALA A 38 -1.22 52.81 10.14
N GLU A 39 -2.21 53.17 10.97
CA GLU A 39 -2.70 52.31 12.04
C GLU A 39 -3.44 51.08 11.49
N GLU A 40 -4.34 51.28 10.53
CA GLU A 40 -5.04 50.20 9.82
C GLU A 40 -4.05 49.24 9.17
N THR A 41 -3.07 49.76 8.41
CA THR A 41 -2.03 48.95 7.77
C THR A 41 -1.22 48.14 8.78
N ARG A 42 -0.88 48.73 9.95
CA ARG A 42 -0.18 47.99 11.01
C ARG A 42 -1.04 46.88 11.60
N ALA A 43 -2.32 47.13 11.82
CA ALA A 43 -3.26 46.15 12.32
C ALA A 43 -3.45 44.98 11.33
N GLU A 44 -3.60 45.29 10.03
CA GLU A 44 -3.67 44.29 8.97
C GLU A 44 -2.39 43.46 8.88
N MET A 45 -1.22 44.09 8.93
CA MET A 45 0.08 43.40 8.93
C MET A 45 0.22 42.46 10.12
N ALA A 46 -0.19 42.89 11.32
CA ALA A 46 -0.17 42.05 12.52
C ALA A 46 -1.12 40.84 12.37
N LYS A 47 -2.31 41.07 11.81
CA LYS A 47 -3.28 40.00 11.53
C LYS A 47 -2.73 39.01 10.49
N MET A 48 -2.22 39.49 9.36
CA MET A 48 -1.61 38.66 8.33
C MET A 48 -0.46 37.80 8.88
N LYS A 49 0.37 38.38 9.76
CA LYS A 49 1.45 37.63 10.42
C LYS A 49 0.90 36.52 11.31
N SER A 50 -0.10 36.82 12.14
CA SER A 50 -0.74 35.81 13.00
C SER A 50 -1.40 34.70 12.19
N ASP A 51 -2.11 35.05 11.11
CA ASP A 51 -2.76 34.07 10.24
C ASP A 51 -1.73 33.21 9.50
N ASN A 52 -0.60 33.79 9.09
CA ASN A 52 0.50 33.04 8.49
C ASN A 52 1.14 32.06 9.48
N GLU A 53 1.40 32.49 10.72
CA GLU A 53 1.91 31.62 11.78
C GLU A 53 0.95 30.45 12.07
N LYS A 54 -0.36 30.72 12.11
CA LYS A 54 -1.39 29.67 12.24
C LYS A 54 -1.37 28.71 11.06
N LEU A 55 -1.33 29.23 9.83
CA LEU A 55 -1.30 28.40 8.62
C LEU A 55 -0.07 27.48 8.60
N ILE A 56 1.10 27.99 9.01
CA ILE A 56 2.32 27.17 9.13
C ILE A 56 2.16 26.09 10.20
N ALA A 57 1.57 26.43 11.36
CA ALA A 57 1.31 25.46 12.42
C ALA A 57 0.35 24.34 11.97
N GLU A 58 -0.74 24.71 11.27
CA GLU A 58 -1.70 23.77 10.70
C GLU A 58 -1.05 22.89 9.62
N ALA A 59 -0.25 23.47 8.73
CA ALA A 59 0.48 22.72 7.71
C ALA A 59 1.46 21.72 8.32
N ASN A 60 2.18 22.09 9.38
CA ASN A 60 3.06 21.19 10.11
C ASN A 60 2.29 20.06 10.80
N ALA A 61 1.16 20.38 11.45
CA ALA A 61 0.31 19.37 12.08
C ALA A 61 -0.26 18.37 11.05
N ALA A 62 -0.70 18.87 9.89
CA ALA A 62 -1.19 18.05 8.78
C ALA A 62 -0.07 17.17 8.21
N ARG A 63 1.12 17.73 7.98
CA ARG A 63 2.31 16.98 7.54
C ARG A 63 2.63 15.85 8.51
N ASP A 64 2.69 16.14 9.80
CA ASP A 64 3.05 15.14 10.80
C ASP A 64 1.98 14.05 10.91
N LYS A 65 0.69 14.41 10.72
CA LYS A 65 -0.39 13.43 10.59
C LYS A 65 -0.18 12.52 9.38
N ILE A 66 0.09 13.08 8.20
CA ILE A 66 0.35 12.30 6.98
C ILE A 66 1.52 11.33 7.19
N ILE A 67 2.61 11.78 7.83
CA ILE A 67 3.78 10.93 8.10
C ILE A 67 3.44 9.79 9.06
N ARG A 68 2.67 10.06 10.12
CA ARG A 68 2.22 9.01 11.05
C ARG A 68 1.31 8.00 10.37
N ASP A 69 0.28 8.48 9.65
CA ASP A 69 -0.66 7.62 8.95
C ASP A 69 0.06 6.74 7.90
N ALA A 70 1.06 7.29 7.20
CA ALA A 70 1.88 6.55 6.25
C ALA A 70 2.75 5.47 6.91
N LYS A 71 3.34 5.75 8.08
CA LYS A 71 4.11 4.76 8.85
C LYS A 71 3.21 3.62 9.32
N GLU A 72 2.06 3.93 9.92
CA GLU A 72 1.10 2.92 10.36
C GLU A 72 0.58 2.07 9.19
N ALA A 73 0.28 2.69 8.05
CA ALA A 73 -0.14 1.97 6.85
C ALA A 73 0.97 1.05 6.31
N SER A 74 2.22 1.51 6.32
CA SER A 74 3.38 0.69 5.92
C SER A 74 3.57 -0.51 6.86
N GLU A 75 3.51 -0.29 8.16
CA GLU A 75 3.63 -1.37 9.15
C GLU A 75 2.51 -2.41 9.01
N ARG A 76 1.26 -1.97 8.85
CA ARG A 76 0.13 -2.87 8.56
C ARG A 76 0.36 -3.67 7.27
N MET A 77 0.79 -3.02 6.21
CA MET A 77 1.06 -3.67 4.92
C MET A 77 2.15 -4.75 5.06
N ILE A 78 3.21 -4.47 5.82
CA ILE A 78 4.28 -5.43 6.08
C ILE A 78 3.76 -6.62 6.88
N LEU A 79 2.93 -6.39 7.90
CA LEU A 79 2.32 -7.46 8.69
C LEU A 79 1.41 -8.34 7.83
N GLU A 80 0.50 -7.73 7.07
CA GLU A 80 -0.39 -8.47 6.16
C GLU A 80 0.39 -9.25 5.10
N ALA A 81 1.47 -8.68 4.55
CA ALA A 81 2.31 -9.36 3.58
C ALA A 81 3.03 -10.57 4.21
N LYS A 82 3.53 -10.44 5.45
CA LYS A 82 4.15 -11.55 6.20
C LYS A 82 3.14 -12.66 6.48
N ASP A 83 1.93 -12.31 6.93
CA ASP A 83 0.89 -13.30 7.23
C ASP A 83 0.47 -14.05 5.96
N LYS A 84 0.29 -13.33 4.83
CA LYS A 84 0.01 -13.95 3.54
C LYS A 84 1.16 -14.86 3.08
N ALA A 85 2.40 -14.42 3.24
CA ALA A 85 3.57 -15.23 2.88
C ALA A 85 3.68 -16.51 3.71
N ILE A 86 3.40 -16.45 5.02
CA ILE A 86 3.36 -17.63 5.90
C ILE A 86 2.23 -18.57 5.46
N ALA A 87 1.02 -18.05 5.21
CA ALA A 87 -0.11 -18.85 4.78
C ALA A 87 0.14 -19.53 3.43
N GLU A 88 0.75 -18.83 2.48
CA GLU A 88 1.12 -19.38 1.17
C GLU A 88 2.24 -20.42 1.29
N GLY A 89 3.25 -20.15 2.12
CA GLY A 89 4.33 -21.10 2.41
C GLY A 89 3.80 -22.40 3.03
N GLN A 90 2.85 -22.30 3.95
CA GLN A 90 2.20 -23.48 4.53
C GLN A 90 1.39 -24.26 3.49
N ARG A 91 0.66 -23.58 2.61
CA ARG A 91 -0.06 -24.23 1.49
C ARG A 91 0.89 -24.94 0.53
N MET A 92 2.03 -24.32 0.22
CA MET A 92 3.05 -24.92 -0.64
C MET A 92 3.64 -26.19 -0.01
N ILE A 93 3.96 -26.16 1.29
CA ILE A 93 4.47 -27.33 2.01
C ILE A 93 3.44 -28.45 2.03
N GLU A 94 2.17 -28.14 2.28
CA GLU A 94 1.10 -29.14 2.30
C GLU A 94 0.92 -29.80 0.93
N SER A 95 0.87 -28.99 -0.15
CA SER A 95 0.80 -29.49 -1.53
C SER A 95 2.01 -30.35 -1.90
N ALA A 96 3.22 -29.96 -1.47
CA ALA A 96 4.43 -30.75 -1.67
C ALA A 96 4.35 -32.10 -0.95
N ARG A 97 3.83 -32.14 0.29
CA ARG A 97 3.64 -33.39 1.04
C ARG A 97 2.65 -34.32 0.36
N GLU A 98 1.52 -33.77 -0.12
CA GLU A 98 0.53 -34.54 -0.87
C GLU A 98 1.13 -35.12 -2.15
N THR A 99 1.90 -34.32 -2.89
CA THR A 99 2.61 -34.76 -4.09
C THR A 99 3.60 -35.89 -3.77
N ILE A 100 4.43 -35.74 -2.74
CA ILE A 100 5.39 -36.77 -2.30
C ILE A 100 4.66 -38.06 -1.91
N HIS A 101 3.55 -37.97 -1.20
CA HIS A 101 2.77 -39.14 -0.81
C HIS A 101 2.23 -39.88 -2.04
N ASN A 102 1.68 -39.15 -3.02
CA ASN A 102 1.20 -39.73 -4.27
C ASN A 102 2.34 -40.38 -5.08
N GLU A 103 3.51 -39.74 -5.15
CA GLU A 103 4.70 -40.31 -5.79
C GLU A 103 5.19 -41.57 -5.08
N GLN A 104 5.16 -41.62 -3.75
CA GLN A 104 5.49 -42.85 -3.00
C GLN A 104 4.54 -43.99 -3.34
N HIS A 105 3.23 -43.74 -3.41
CA HIS A 105 2.25 -44.75 -3.80
C HIS A 105 2.49 -45.25 -5.23
N ALA A 106 2.77 -44.34 -6.17
CA ALA A 106 3.11 -44.69 -7.54
C ALA A 106 4.39 -45.52 -7.62
N ALA A 107 5.42 -45.17 -6.86
CA ALA A 107 6.68 -45.91 -6.79
C ALA A 107 6.48 -47.33 -6.21
N ILE A 108 5.69 -47.46 -5.14
CA ILE A 108 5.35 -48.76 -4.56
C ILE A 108 4.56 -49.62 -5.55
N ALA A 109 3.60 -49.04 -6.27
CA ALA A 109 2.83 -49.76 -7.29
C ALA A 109 3.75 -50.29 -8.41
N LYS A 110 4.65 -49.43 -8.91
CA LYS A 110 5.66 -49.82 -9.91
C LYS A 110 6.60 -50.91 -9.40
N MET A 111 7.06 -50.81 -8.15
CA MET A 111 7.91 -51.84 -7.54
C MET A 111 7.19 -53.19 -7.46
N LYS A 112 5.91 -53.21 -7.10
CA LYS A 112 5.11 -54.45 -7.07
C LYS A 112 4.99 -55.09 -8.45
N GLU A 113 4.82 -54.29 -9.51
CA GLU A 113 4.79 -54.77 -10.89
C GLU A 113 6.13 -55.36 -11.34
N GLU A 114 7.24 -54.69 -11.02
CA GLU A 114 8.60 -55.19 -11.30
C GLU A 114 8.88 -56.51 -10.57
N VAL A 115 8.48 -56.61 -9.29
CA VAL A 115 8.62 -57.84 -8.50
C VAL A 115 7.78 -58.97 -9.09
N ALA A 116 6.51 -58.73 -9.44
CA ALA A 116 5.66 -59.73 -10.05
C ALA A 116 6.25 -60.26 -11.37
N THR A 117 6.79 -59.36 -12.20
CA THR A 117 7.47 -59.71 -13.45
C THR A 117 8.71 -60.55 -13.20
N LEU A 118 9.52 -60.20 -12.21
CA LEU A 118 10.72 -60.97 -11.86
C LEU A 118 10.35 -62.35 -11.31
N SER A 119 9.34 -62.43 -10.43
CA SER A 119 8.84 -63.70 -9.90
C SER A 119 8.33 -64.62 -11.01
N LEU A 120 7.60 -64.08 -12.01
CA LEU A 120 7.14 -64.85 -13.16
C LEU A 120 8.32 -65.41 -13.98
N LYS A 121 9.34 -64.60 -14.25
CA LYS A 121 10.57 -65.05 -14.95
C LYS A 121 11.30 -66.15 -14.19
N ILE A 122 11.37 -66.05 -12.86
CA ILE A 122 11.99 -67.09 -12.03
C ILE A 122 11.14 -68.37 -12.09
N ALA A 123 9.82 -68.27 -11.94
CA ALA A 123 8.91 -69.40 -12.02
C ALA A 123 9.00 -70.11 -13.39
N GLU A 124 9.04 -69.34 -14.49
CA GLU A 124 9.24 -69.86 -15.84
C GLU A 124 10.57 -70.61 -15.97
N LYS A 125 11.67 -70.03 -15.45
CA LYS A 125 12.99 -70.67 -15.50
C LYS A 125 13.07 -71.95 -14.67
N VAL A 126 12.44 -71.98 -13.51
CA VAL A 126 12.33 -73.18 -12.67
C VAL A 126 11.48 -74.25 -13.36
N LEU A 127 10.31 -73.87 -13.89
CA LEU A 127 9.43 -74.77 -14.63
C LEU A 127 10.14 -75.39 -15.84
N HIS A 128 10.90 -74.58 -16.60
CA HIS A 128 11.67 -75.07 -17.74
C HIS A 128 12.76 -76.06 -17.33
N ARG A 129 13.32 -75.92 -16.12
CA ARG A 129 14.30 -76.86 -15.56
C ARG A 129 13.65 -78.17 -15.11
N GLU A 130 12.51 -78.10 -14.41
CA GLU A 130 11.79 -79.28 -13.91
C GLU A 130 11.10 -80.06 -15.05
N LEU A 131 10.68 -79.40 -16.12
CA LEU A 131 10.12 -80.04 -17.32
C LEU A 131 11.20 -80.42 -18.36
N SER A 132 12.46 -80.55 -17.95
CA SER A 132 13.55 -80.88 -18.87
C SER A 132 13.51 -82.33 -19.36
N ASP A 133 12.83 -83.23 -18.64
CA ASP A 133 12.64 -84.62 -19.03
C ASP A 133 11.21 -84.91 -19.56
N ARG A 134 11.12 -85.88 -20.47
CA ARG A 134 9.87 -86.24 -21.18
C ARG A 134 8.80 -86.83 -20.25
N SER A 135 9.20 -87.51 -19.18
CA SER A 135 8.29 -88.13 -18.21
C SER A 135 7.56 -87.07 -17.38
N SER A 136 8.26 -86.02 -16.96
CA SER A 136 7.70 -84.88 -16.23
C SER A 136 6.73 -84.06 -17.10
N GLN A 137 7.02 -83.91 -18.39
CA GLN A 137 6.10 -83.28 -19.36
C GLN A 137 4.82 -84.10 -19.56
N GLU A 138 4.93 -85.43 -19.72
CA GLU A 138 3.76 -86.32 -19.87
C GLU A 138 2.87 -86.32 -18.62
N LYS A 139 3.45 -86.27 -17.41
CA LYS A 139 2.71 -86.09 -16.15
C LYS A 139 1.94 -84.78 -16.08
N LEU A 140 2.55 -83.66 -16.50
CA LEU A 140 1.87 -82.36 -16.50
C LEU A 140 0.66 -82.35 -17.45
N ILE A 141 0.79 -82.95 -18.64
CA ILE A 141 -0.31 -83.07 -19.61
C ILE A 141 -1.45 -83.93 -19.03
N ALA A 142 -1.12 -85.04 -18.35
CA ALA A 142 -2.10 -85.88 -17.69
C ALA A 142 -2.84 -85.14 -16.55
N ASP A 143 -2.13 -84.35 -15.74
CA ASP A 143 -2.70 -83.56 -14.65
C ASP A 143 -3.60 -82.41 -15.16
N LEU A 144 -3.17 -81.70 -16.20
CA LEU A 144 -3.97 -80.65 -16.87
C LEU A 144 -5.22 -81.24 -17.52
N ALA A 145 -5.12 -82.40 -18.17
CA ALA A 145 -6.26 -83.10 -18.76
C ALA A 145 -7.24 -83.62 -17.69
N SER A 146 -6.77 -83.94 -16.48
CA SER A 146 -7.64 -84.36 -15.37
C SER A 146 -8.37 -83.16 -14.74
N SER A 147 -7.66 -82.05 -14.50
CA SER A 147 -8.22 -80.83 -13.88
C SER A 147 -9.18 -80.08 -14.80
N ALA A 148 -8.97 -80.11 -16.11
CA ALA A 148 -9.90 -79.58 -17.10
C ALA A 148 -11.16 -80.45 -17.31
N ARG A 149 -11.14 -81.72 -16.88
CA ARG A 149 -12.31 -82.62 -16.85
C ARG A 149 -13.10 -82.53 -15.55
N LEU A 150 -12.56 -81.85 -14.53
CA LEU A 150 -13.14 -81.67 -13.19
C LEU A 150 -13.85 -80.32 -13.00
N ASN A 151 -13.86 -79.45 -14.01
CA ASN A 151 -14.73 -78.27 -14.14
C ASN A 151 -15.69 -78.47 -15.31
#